data_AF-A0A7W7CAL5-F1
#
_entry.id   AF-A0A7W7CAL5-F1
#
_cell.length_a   1.000
_cell.length_b   1.000
_cell.length_c   1.000
_cell.angle_alpha   90.00
_cell.angle_beta   90.00
_cell.angle_gamma   90.00
#
_symmetry.space_group_name_H-M   'P 1'
#
loop_
_entity.id
_entity.type
_entity.pdbx_description
1 polymer ?
#
loop_
_entity_poly.entity_id
_entity_poly.type
_entity_poly.pdbx_seq_one_letter_code
_entity_poly.pdbx_strand_id
1 'polypeptide(L)'
;MKIDLAQVPAAIRLYQQTKDRIDELVSRAASDLQIEPMGNDDVSRDVAAEFNNRNLRSTGSISAAISAFRDRLQSIIEQLTAVQRQYRLSEDGNRTKFPGDVRA
;
A
#
# COMPACT_ATOMS: atom_id res chain seq x y z
N MET A 1 21.64 6.10 9.55
CA MET A 1 20.83 6.59 8.42
C MET A 1 20.02 7.78 8.93
N LYS A 2 20.44 9.03 8.64
CA LYS A 2 19.65 10.23 8.99
C LYS A 2 18.56 10.37 7.93
N ILE A 3 17.31 10.14 8.29
CA ILE A 3 16.18 10.45 7.42
C ILE A 3 16.11 11.98 7.34
N ASP A 4 16.28 12.53 6.14
CA ASP A 4 16.02 13.94 5.90
C ASP A 4 14.50 14.17 6.03
N LEU A 5 14.09 14.78 7.14
CA LEU A 5 12.69 14.94 7.52
C LEU A 5 11.92 15.84 6.56
N ALA A 6 12.62 16.69 5.80
CA ALA A 6 12.02 17.45 4.71
C ALA A 6 11.48 16.53 3.60
N GLN A 7 12.03 15.32 3.48
CA GLN A 7 11.64 14.32 2.48
C GLN A 7 10.52 13.40 2.93
N VAL A 8 10.20 13.34 4.23
CA VAL A 8 9.12 12.47 4.76
C VAL A 8 7.76 12.77 4.12
N PRO A 9 7.31 14.03 3.97
CA PRO A 9 6.07 14.34 3.26
C PRO A 9 6.09 13.89 1.79
N ALA A 10 7.23 14.04 1.11
CA ALA A 10 7.39 13.61 -0.28
C ALA A 10 7.33 12.08 -0.40
N ALA A 11 7.97 11.35 0.53
CA ALA A 11 7.90 9.91 0.63
C ALA A 11 6.46 9.43 0.87
N ILE A 12 5.74 10.03 1.83
CA ILE A 12 4.33 9.70 2.09
C ILE A 12 3.50 9.87 0.80
N ARG A 13 3.66 10.98 0.08
CA ARG A 13 2.94 11.19 -1.20
C ARG A 13 3.28 10.14 -2.25
N LEU A 14 4.55 9.77 -2.39
CA LEU A 14 4.98 8.75 -3.35
C LEU A 14 4.38 7.38 -3.01
N TYR A 15 4.40 6.98 -1.74
CA TYR A 15 3.80 5.72 -1.30
C TYR A 15 2.27 5.74 -1.47
N GLN A 16 1.62 6.88 -1.20
CA GLN A 16 0.19 7.05 -1.42
C GLN A 16 -0.16 6.88 -2.91
N GLN A 17 0.53 7.57 -3.81
CA GLN A 17 0.32 7.45 -5.27
C GLN A 17 0.55 6.01 -5.75
N THR A 18 1.59 5.35 -5.23
CA THR A 18 1.90 3.97 -5.57
C THR A 18 0.78 3.03 -5.10
N LYS A 19 0.29 3.23 -3.87
CA LYS A 19 -0.83 2.48 -3.31
C LYS A 19 -2.10 2.70 -4.14
N ASP A 20 -2.44 3.94 -4.47
CA ASP A 20 -3.66 4.27 -5.23
C ASP A 20 -3.63 3.61 -6.62
N ARG A 21 -2.48 3.61 -7.30
CA ARG A 21 -2.30 2.91 -8.58
C ARG A 21 -2.46 1.39 -8.44
N ILE A 22 -1.97 0.81 -7.35
CA ILE A 22 -2.13 -0.62 -7.08
C ILE A 22 -3.59 -0.94 -6.76
N ASP A 23 -4.30 -0.09 -6.02
CA ASP A 23 -5.72 -0.25 -5.73
C ASP A 23 -6.55 -0.28 -7.02
N GLU A 24 -6.28 0.63 -7.96
CA GLU A 24 -6.91 0.64 -9.28
C GLU A 24 -6.61 -0.64 -10.07
N LEU A 25 -5.35 -1.08 -10.09
CA LEU A 25 -4.94 -2.29 -10.79
C LEU A 25 -5.58 -3.54 -10.17
N VAL A 26 -5.67 -3.64 -8.85
CA VAL A 26 -6.33 -4.74 -8.15
C VAL A 26 -7.82 -4.78 -8.47
N SER A 27 -8.48 -3.61 -8.43
CA SER A 27 -9.91 -3.50 -8.70
C SER A 27 -10.27 -3.98 -10.11
N ARG A 28 -9.35 -3.84 -11.08
CA ARG A 28 -9.54 -4.30 -12.46
C ARG A 28 -9.02 -5.71 -12.70
N ALA A 29 -7.90 -6.07 -12.07
CA ALA A 29 -7.29 -7.38 -12.24
C ALA A 29 -8.23 -8.52 -11.86
N ALA A 30 -9.10 -8.34 -10.87
CA ALA A 30 -10.08 -9.38 -10.51
C ALA A 30 -11.06 -9.68 -11.66
N SER A 31 -11.50 -8.66 -12.41
CA SER A 31 -12.35 -8.85 -13.60
C SER A 31 -11.56 -9.27 -14.82
N ASP A 32 -10.38 -8.69 -15.02
CA ASP A 32 -9.58 -8.88 -16.25
C ASP A 32 -8.86 -10.23 -16.29
N LEU A 33 -8.51 -10.79 -15.12
CA LEU A 33 -7.85 -12.09 -15.01
C LEU A 33 -8.83 -13.26 -14.89
N GLN A 34 -10.12 -12.99 -14.69
CA GLN A 34 -11.12 -14.04 -14.72
C GLN A 34 -11.28 -14.51 -16.16
N ILE A 35 -11.03 -15.78 -16.41
CA ILE A 35 -11.26 -16.38 -17.72
C ILE A 35 -12.63 -17.05 -17.76
N GLU A 36 -13.31 -16.90 -18.88
CA GLU A 36 -14.55 -17.62 -19.18
C GLU A 36 -14.23 -18.95 -19.89
N PRO A 37 -15.10 -19.97 -19.75
CA PRO A 37 -14.96 -21.21 -20.51
C PRO A 37 -14.92 -20.93 -22.01
N MET A 38 -13.94 -21.51 -22.71
CA MET A 38 -13.79 -21.38 -24.16
C MET A 38 -14.87 -22.14 -24.95
N GLY A 39 -15.66 -22.97 -24.26
CA GLY A 39 -16.69 -23.83 -24.80
C GLY A 39 -17.66 -24.31 -23.70
N ASN A 40 -18.73 -24.99 -24.14
CA ASN A 40 -19.74 -25.54 -23.24
C ASN A 40 -19.45 -26.98 -22.80
N ASP A 41 -18.34 -27.56 -23.25
CA ASP A 41 -17.89 -28.87 -22.80
C ASP A 41 -17.35 -28.82 -21.37
N ASP A 42 -17.39 -29.97 -20.70
CA ASP A 42 -17.01 -30.08 -19.29
C ASP A 42 -15.53 -29.73 -19.08
N VAL A 43 -14.65 -30.05 -20.03
CA VAL A 43 -13.22 -29.73 -19.93
C VAL A 43 -12.99 -28.22 -19.97
N SER A 44 -13.64 -27.50 -20.89
CA SER A 44 -13.56 -26.03 -20.97
C SER A 44 -14.03 -25.36 -19.67
N ARG A 45 -15.09 -25.90 -19.06
CA ARG A 45 -15.62 -25.39 -17.78
C ARG A 45 -14.67 -25.67 -16.62
N ASP A 46 -14.15 -26.89 -16.53
CA ASP A 46 -13.23 -27.30 -15.47
C ASP A 46 -11.89 -26.56 -15.56
N VAL A 47 -11.36 -26.35 -16.76
CA VAL A 47 -10.12 -25.59 -16.98
C VAL A 47 -10.30 -24.14 -16.56
N ALA A 48 -11.40 -23.49 -16.95
CA ALA A 48 -11.69 -22.13 -16.53
C ALA A 48 -11.87 -22.03 -15.01
N ALA A 49 -12.60 -22.98 -14.41
CA ALA A 49 -12.82 -23.04 -12.97
C ALA A 49 -11.51 -23.20 -12.19
N GLU A 50 -10.65 -24.13 -12.60
CA GLU A 50 -9.39 -24.43 -11.93
C GLU A 50 -8.38 -23.28 -12.09
N PHE A 51 -8.30 -22.67 -13.28
CA PHE A 51 -7.47 -21.49 -13.50
C PHE A 51 -7.88 -20.33 -12.59
N ASN A 52 -9.18 -20.01 -12.57
CA ASN A 52 -9.72 -18.93 -11.75
C ASN A 52 -9.53 -19.23 -10.26
N ASN A 53 -9.70 -20.50 -9.85
CA ASN A 53 -9.47 -20.90 -8.47
C ASN A 53 -8.01 -20.67 -8.05
N ARG A 54 -7.05 -21.19 -8.81
CA ARG A 54 -5.62 -21.06 -8.50
C ARG A 54 -5.12 -19.62 -8.53
N ASN A 55 -5.57 -18.82 -9.50
CA ASN A 55 -5.02 -17.47 -9.72
C ASN A 55 -5.77 -16.36 -9.00
N LEU A 56 -7.04 -16.56 -8.61
CA LEU A 56 -7.88 -15.51 -8.02
C LEU A 56 -8.44 -15.83 -6.64
N ARG A 57 -8.67 -17.11 -6.31
CA ARG A 57 -9.44 -17.51 -5.11
C ARG A 57 -8.64 -18.29 -4.06
N SER A 58 -7.56 -18.97 -4.46
CA SER A 58 -6.73 -19.77 -3.56
C SER A 58 -5.84 -18.90 -2.66
N THR A 59 -5.53 -19.43 -1.47
CA THR A 59 -4.48 -18.91 -0.59
C THR A 59 -3.13 -18.99 -1.34
N GLY A 60 -2.45 -17.86 -1.51
CA GLY A 60 -1.22 -17.77 -2.31
C GLY A 60 -1.44 -17.45 -3.80
N SER A 61 -2.68 -17.20 -4.21
CA SER A 61 -3.01 -16.70 -5.54
C SER A 61 -2.40 -15.32 -5.83
N ILE A 62 -2.41 -14.92 -7.10
CA ILE A 62 -1.94 -13.60 -7.52
C ILE A 62 -2.75 -12.51 -6.81
N SER A 63 -4.07 -12.68 -6.68
CA SER A 63 -4.92 -11.71 -5.96
C SER A 63 -4.51 -11.56 -4.49
N ALA A 64 -4.18 -12.68 -3.82
CA ALA A 64 -3.71 -12.68 -2.45
C ALA A 64 -2.33 -11.99 -2.31
N ALA A 65 -1.42 -12.23 -3.26
CA ALA A 65 -0.10 -11.60 -3.26
C ALA A 65 -0.19 -10.07 -3.47
N ILE A 66 -1.05 -9.61 -4.38
CA ILE A 66 -1.23 -8.18 -4.62
C ILE A 66 -1.91 -7.52 -3.40
N SER A 67 -2.90 -8.17 -2.79
CA SER A 67 -3.54 -7.69 -1.56
C SER A 67 -2.52 -7.55 -0.41
N ALA A 68 -1.66 -8.54 -0.21
CA ALA A 68 -0.60 -8.47 0.80
C ALA A 68 0.40 -7.34 0.54
N PHE A 69 0.72 -7.07 -0.73
CA PHE A 69 1.60 -5.95 -1.10
C PHE A 69 0.95 -4.58 -0.82
N ARG A 70 -0.34 -4.44 -1.13
CA ARG A 70 -1.15 -3.25 -0.78
C ARG A 70 -1.11 -2.99 0.74
N ASP A 71 -1.36 -4.01 1.55
CA ASP A 71 -1.38 -3.89 3.00
C ASP A 71 0.00 -3.47 3.54
N ARG A 72 1.07 -3.98 2.93
CA ARG A 72 2.43 -3.56 3.27
C ARG A 72 2.70 -2.08 2.95
N LEU A 73 2.22 -1.58 1.81
CA LEU A 73 2.32 -0.16 1.46
C LEU A 73 1.56 0.71 2.46
N GLN A 74 0.35 0.30 2.83
CA GLN A 74 -0.45 0.98 3.85
C GLN A 74 0.28 1.06 5.19
N SER A 75 0.88 -0.05 5.64
CA SER A 75 1.67 -0.09 6.88
C SER A 75 2.88 0.87 6.84
N ILE A 76 3.57 0.95 5.71
CA ILE A 76 4.70 1.89 5.53
C ILE A 76 4.22 3.35 5.64
N ILE A 77 3.09 3.68 5.00
CA ILE A 77 2.49 5.03 5.07
C ILE A 77 2.14 5.39 6.52
N GLU A 78 1.54 4.47 7.26
CA GLU A 78 1.18 4.66 8.67
C GLU A 78 2.41 4.90 9.55
N GLN A 79 3.47 4.12 9.36
CA GLN A 79 4.73 4.28 10.08
C GLN A 79 5.38 5.64 9.78
N LEU A 80 5.46 6.04 8.51
CA LEU A 80 6.00 7.35 8.11
C LEU A 80 5.18 8.50 8.69
N THR A 81 3.86 8.37 8.72
CA THR A 81 2.95 9.37 9.29
C THR A 81 3.09 9.45 10.82
N ALA A 82 3.31 8.32 11.50
CA ALA A 82 3.58 8.29 12.93
C ALA A 82 4.90 8.98 13.27
N VAL A 83 5.97 8.69 12.53
CA VAL A 83 7.29 9.34 12.69
C VAL A 83 7.17 10.85 12.47
N GLN A 84 6.47 11.29 11.43
CA GLN A 84 6.26 12.72 11.16
C GLN A 84 5.54 13.41 12.32
N ARG A 85 4.49 12.80 12.88
CA ARG A 85 3.75 13.34 14.02
C ARG A 85 4.61 13.44 15.27
N GLN A 86 5.35 12.38 15.59
CA GLN A 86 6.25 12.36 16.76
C GLN A 86 7.35 13.42 16.65
N TYR A 87 7.85 13.67 15.43
CA TYR A 87 8.84 14.71 15.20
C TYR A 87 8.28 16.11 15.40
N ARG A 88 7.10 16.43 14.82
CA ARG A 88 6.44 17.72 15.02
C ARG A 88 6.18 18.02 16.50
N LEU A 89 5.68 17.04 17.25
CA LEU A 89 5.45 17.17 18.69
C LEU A 89 6.76 17.42 19.46
N SER A 90 7.87 16.84 19.02
CA SER A 90 9.18 17.03 19.65
C SER A 90 9.78 18.40 19.34
N GLU A 91 9.63 18.89 18.10
CA GLU A 91 10.00 20.26 17.73
C GLU A 91 9.16 21.30 18.47
N ASP A 92 7.84 21.13 18.50
CA ASP A 92 6.93 22.03 19.23
C ASP A 92 7.22 22.01 20.74
N GLY A 93 7.52 20.83 21.31
CA GLY A 93 7.93 20.69 22.70
C GLY A 93 9.25 21.41 23.03
N ASN A 94 10.23 21.37 22.12
CA ASN A 94 11.48 22.13 22.28
C ASN A 94 11.27 23.64 22.11
N ARG A 95 10.43 24.06 21.16
CA ARG A 95 10.10 25.47 20.94
C ARG A 95 9.36 26.09 22.13
N THR A 96 8.52 25.29 22.79
CA THR A 96 7.77 25.71 23.99
C THR A 96 8.65 25.74 25.24
N LYS A 97 9.71 24.92 25.31
CA LYS A 97 10.66 24.90 26.45
C LYS A 97 11.81 25.92 26.34
N PHE A 98 12.08 26.48 25.17
CA PHE A 98 13.09 27.53 24.97
C PHE A 98 12.50 28.79 24.31
N PRO A 99 11.62 29.54 24.99
CA PRO A 99 11.22 30.87 24.55
C PRO A 99 12.33 31.87 24.90
N GLY A 100 13.37 31.93 24.06
CA GLY A 100 14.34 33.03 23.98
C GLY A 100 14.88 33.59 25.30
N ASP A 101 15.92 32.96 25.85
CA ASP A 101 16.87 33.64 26.72
C ASP A 101 17.98 34.23 25.84
N VAL A 102 17.63 35.28 25.09
CA VAL A 102 18.60 36.17 24.46
C VAL A 102 18.29 37.56 25.01
N ARG A 103 18.91 37.88 26.14
CA ARG A 103 19.05 39.26 26.58
C ARG A 103 20.54 39.61 26.60
N ALA A 104 20.83 40.64 25.81
CA ALA A 104 22.08 41.37 25.73
C ALA A 104 22.43 42.05 27.07
#